data_AF-A0A537S5N8-F1
#
_entry.id   AF-A0A537S5N8-F1
#
_cell.length_a   1.000
_cell.length_b   1.000
_cell.length_c   1.000
_cell.angle_alpha   90.00
_cell.angle_beta   90.00
_cell.angle_gamma   90.00
#
_symmetry.space_group_name_H-M   'P 1'
#
loop_
_entity.id
_entity.type
_entity.pdbx_description
1 polymer ?
#
loop_
_entity_poly.entity_id
_entity_poly.type
_entity_poly.pdbx_seq_one_letter_code
_entity_poly.pdbx_strand_id
1 'polypeptide(L)'
;KGQSAIEKISREVTGAKVSHEHLDLANLASIADFAQRMHARRSLDLLVNNAGVMALPRRQTTADGFEMQFGTNHLGHFALTARLLPLLRRASGARVVSLSSLAHRTGLIDFNDLEGARVYSPWKAYGQS
;
A
#
# COMPACT_ATOMS: atom_id res chain seq x y z
N LYS A 1 8.76 12.52 -9.65
CA LYS A 1 9.41 11.47 -8.81
C LYS A 1 9.48 10.12 -9.53
N GLY A 2 8.36 9.55 -9.99
CA GLY A 2 8.37 8.25 -10.72
C GLY A 2 9.28 8.24 -11.95
N GLN A 3 9.14 9.23 -12.84
CA GLN A 3 9.99 9.36 -14.04
C GLN A 3 11.48 9.44 -13.70
N SER A 4 11.87 10.26 -12.72
CA SER A 4 13.26 10.37 -12.27
C SER A 4 13.82 9.06 -11.71
N ALA A 5 12.99 8.23 -11.06
CA ALA A 5 13.40 6.91 -10.58
C ALA A 5 13.67 5.95 -11.75
N ILE A 6 12.82 5.96 -12.79
CA ILE A 6 13.03 5.17 -14.01
C ILE A 6 14.35 5.57 -14.67
N GLU A 7 14.59 6.87 -14.87
CA GLU A 7 15.83 7.38 -15.47
C GLU A 7 17.07 7.00 -14.68
N LYS A 8 16.97 6.93 -13.34
CA LYS A 8 18.07 6.48 -12.49
C LYS A 8 18.31 4.97 -12.67
N ILE A 9 17.27 4.15 -12.55
CA ILE A 9 17.40 2.69 -12.66
C ILE A 9 17.91 2.28 -14.05
N SER A 10 17.38 2.89 -15.12
CA SER A 10 17.81 2.58 -16.49
C SER A 10 19.27 2.95 -16.76
N ARG A 11 19.82 3.95 -16.05
CA ARG A 11 21.25 4.30 -16.12
C ARG A 11 22.13 3.34 -15.33
N GLU A 12 21.66 2.86 -14.19
CA GLU A 12 22.44 2.00 -13.29
C GLU A 12 22.36 0.51 -13.67
N VAL A 13 21.28 0.08 -14.33
CA VAL A 13 21.02 -1.33 -14.65
C VAL A 13 20.66 -1.49 -16.12
N THR A 14 21.67 -1.82 -16.94
CA THR A 14 21.51 -2.07 -18.38
C THR A 14 20.46 -3.16 -18.64
N GLY A 15 19.48 -2.85 -19.49
CA GLY A 15 18.42 -3.80 -19.87
C GLY A 15 17.26 -3.90 -18.88
N ALA A 16 17.25 -3.12 -17.79
CA ALA A 16 16.11 -3.06 -16.88
C ALA A 16 14.84 -2.57 -17.61
N LYS A 17 13.74 -3.32 -17.47
CA LYS A 17 12.42 -2.93 -17.97
C LYS A 17 11.63 -2.33 -16.82
N VAL A 18 11.56 -1.01 -16.77
CA VAL A 18 10.89 -0.27 -15.69
C VAL A 18 9.74 0.55 -16.27
N SER A 19 8.58 0.48 -15.62
CA SER A 19 7.41 1.30 -15.90
C SER A 19 6.86 1.82 -14.60
N HIS A 20 6.16 2.96 -14.64
CA HIS A 20 5.38 3.45 -13.50
C HIS A 20 3.91 3.51 -13.88
N GLU A 21 3.06 3.39 -12.89
CA GLU A 21 1.60 3.42 -13.01
C GLU A 21 1.04 4.27 -11.88
N HIS A 22 -0.12 4.87 -12.12
CA HIS A 22 -0.82 5.61 -11.06
C HIS A 22 -1.53 4.65 -10.11
N LEU A 23 -1.33 4.87 -8.82
CA LEU A 23 -1.97 4.16 -7.72
C LEU A 23 -1.99 5.07 -6.49
N ASP A 24 -3.18 5.31 -5.96
CA ASP A 24 -3.40 5.95 -4.67
C ASP A 24 -4.01 4.93 -3.71
N LEU A 25 -3.29 4.58 -2.65
CA LEU A 25 -3.74 3.58 -1.66
C LEU A 25 -4.80 4.12 -0.70
N ALA A 26 -4.97 5.44 -0.63
CA ALA A 26 -6.03 6.09 0.14
C ALA A 26 -7.33 6.23 -0.68
N ASN A 27 -7.48 5.48 -1.77
CA ASN A 27 -8.66 5.49 -2.63
C ASN A 27 -8.92 4.11 -3.26
N LEU A 28 -9.98 3.41 -2.83
CA LEU A 28 -10.32 2.07 -3.32
C LEU A 28 -10.65 2.03 -4.81
N ALA A 29 -11.17 3.11 -5.40
CA ALA A 29 -11.39 3.20 -6.83
C ALA A 29 -10.05 3.26 -7.60
N SER A 30 -9.08 4.03 -7.10
CA SER A 30 -7.73 4.07 -7.67
C SER A 30 -7.04 2.69 -7.64
N ILE A 31 -7.20 1.95 -6.53
CA ILE A 31 -6.71 0.58 -6.40
C ILE A 31 -7.39 -0.36 -7.40
N ALA A 32 -8.71 -0.24 -7.58
CA ALA A 32 -9.47 -1.05 -8.53
C ALA A 32 -9.01 -0.81 -9.97
N ASP A 33 -8.88 0.46 -10.36
CA ASP A 33 -8.43 0.88 -11.69
C ASP A 33 -7.01 0.40 -11.99
N PHE A 34 -6.10 0.52 -11.02
CA PHE A 34 -4.74 0.02 -11.13
C PHE A 34 -4.72 -1.50 -11.33
N ALA A 35 -5.47 -2.25 -10.51
CA ALA A 35 -5.54 -3.70 -10.61
C ALA A 35 -6.11 -4.16 -11.97
N GLN A 36 -7.13 -3.46 -12.49
CA GLN A 36 -7.69 -3.75 -13.81
C GLN A 36 -6.64 -3.62 -14.92
N ARG A 37 -5.83 -2.54 -14.91
CA ARG A 37 -4.72 -2.37 -15.86
C ARG A 37 -3.67 -3.48 -15.72
N MET A 38 -3.37 -3.90 -14.48
CA MET A 38 -2.41 -4.96 -14.22
C MET A 38 -2.86 -6.34 -14.72
N HIS A 39 -4.16 -6.61 -14.80
CA HIS A 39 -4.69 -7.90 -15.26
C HIS A 39 -4.36 -8.23 -16.73
N ALA A 40 -3.94 -7.25 -17.53
CA ALA A 40 -3.39 -7.48 -18.87
C ALA A 40 -2.05 -8.25 -18.84
N ARG A 41 -1.38 -8.33 -17.69
CA ARG A 41 -0.11 -9.05 -17.53
C ARG A 41 -0.33 -10.55 -17.32
N ARG A 42 0.67 -11.34 -17.73
CA ARG A 42 0.65 -12.81 -17.59
C ARG A 42 0.58 -13.26 -16.14
N SER A 43 1.47 -12.73 -15.30
CA SER A 43 1.61 -13.11 -13.88
C SER A 43 2.21 -11.95 -13.08
N LEU A 44 2.14 -12.04 -11.76
CA LEU A 44 2.87 -11.18 -10.82
C LEU A 44 3.68 -12.06 -9.88
N ASP A 45 5.00 -12.01 -9.97
CA ASP A 45 5.87 -12.88 -9.17
C ASP A 45 6.17 -12.32 -7.77
N LEU A 46 6.16 -10.99 -7.63
CA LEU A 46 6.46 -10.30 -6.38
C LEU A 46 5.58 -9.05 -6.23
N LEU A 47 4.90 -8.95 -5.10
CA LEU A 47 4.23 -7.73 -4.65
C LEU A 47 4.92 -7.23 -3.37
N VAL A 48 5.38 -5.97 -3.39
CA VAL A 48 5.97 -5.33 -2.21
C VAL A 48 5.05 -4.20 -1.76
N ASN A 49 4.32 -4.45 -0.68
CA ASN A 49 3.47 -3.48 0.01
C ASN A 49 4.36 -2.60 0.90
N ASN A 50 4.94 -1.56 0.28
CA ASN A 50 5.92 -0.66 0.91
C ASN A 50 5.34 0.71 1.29
N ALA A 51 4.36 1.20 0.52
CA ALA A 51 3.92 2.57 0.65
C ALA A 51 3.21 2.81 2.00
N GLY A 52 3.54 3.90 2.67
CA GLY A 52 2.86 4.25 3.91
C GLY A 52 3.06 5.70 4.31
N VAL A 53 2.15 6.19 5.13
CA VAL A 53 2.22 7.48 5.82
C VAL A 53 2.43 7.25 7.31
N MET A 54 3.10 8.19 7.98
CA MET A 54 3.57 7.99 9.34
C MET A 54 3.30 9.20 10.21
N ALA A 55 2.74 8.95 11.40
CA ALA A 55 2.55 9.92 12.48
C ALA A 55 1.97 11.26 12.02
N LEU A 56 0.91 11.21 11.21
CA LEU A 56 0.26 12.41 10.70
C LEU A 56 -0.23 13.26 11.87
N PRO A 57 0.07 14.58 11.92
CA PRO A 57 -0.15 15.40 13.11
C PRO A 57 -1.63 15.65 13.42
N ARG A 58 -2.51 15.45 12.43
CA ARG A 58 -3.96 15.58 12.57
C ARG A 58 -4.64 14.36 11.98
N ARG A 59 -5.77 13.97 12.55
CA ARG A 59 -6.64 12.95 11.96
C ARG A 59 -7.07 13.40 10.58
N GLN A 60 -6.90 12.52 9.60
CA GLN A 60 -7.34 12.68 8.22
C GLN A 60 -8.08 11.41 7.81
N THR A 61 -8.85 11.49 6.73
CA THR A 61 -9.55 10.34 6.17
C THR A 61 -9.16 10.10 4.72
N THR A 62 -9.14 8.83 4.32
CA THR A 62 -9.06 8.41 2.92
C THR A 62 -10.29 8.88 2.15
N ALA A 63 -10.27 8.71 0.82
CA ALA A 63 -11.43 8.98 -0.02
C ALA A 63 -12.66 8.13 0.35
N ASP A 64 -12.42 6.96 0.95
CA ASP A 64 -13.44 5.98 1.36
C ASP A 64 -13.85 6.14 2.84
N GLY A 65 -13.31 7.14 3.55
CA GLY A 65 -13.71 7.47 4.92
C GLY A 65 -12.92 6.80 6.04
N PHE A 66 -11.90 5.98 5.72
CA PHE A 66 -11.03 5.35 6.72
C PHE A 66 -10.02 6.34 7.30
N GLU A 67 -9.58 6.16 8.54
CA GLU A 67 -8.43 6.87 9.11
C GLU A 67 -7.23 6.73 8.18
N MET A 68 -6.54 7.83 7.90
CA MET A 68 -5.54 7.91 6.81
C MET A 68 -4.39 6.91 6.94
N GLN A 69 -3.84 6.68 8.14
CA GLN A 69 -2.72 5.76 8.33
C GLN A 69 -3.18 4.31 8.22
N PHE A 70 -4.26 3.93 8.90
CA PHE A 70 -4.85 2.60 8.80
C PHE A 70 -5.34 2.28 7.38
N GLY A 71 -6.04 3.24 6.78
CA GLY A 71 -6.55 3.16 5.41
C GLY A 71 -5.45 2.98 4.37
N THR A 72 -4.37 3.78 4.45
CA THR A 72 -3.27 3.70 3.47
C THR A 72 -2.36 2.50 3.71
N ASN A 73 -1.89 2.32 4.95
CA ASN A 73 -0.82 1.38 5.27
C ASN A 73 -1.34 -0.07 5.37
N HIS A 74 -2.60 -0.25 5.73
CA HIS A 74 -3.21 -1.57 5.92
C HIS A 74 -4.30 -1.88 4.90
N LEU A 75 -5.42 -1.15 4.91
CA LEU A 75 -6.60 -1.50 4.11
C LEU A 75 -6.34 -1.36 2.60
N GLY A 76 -5.61 -0.33 2.18
CA GLY A 76 -5.23 -0.11 0.80
C GLY A 76 -4.34 -1.25 0.28
N HIS A 77 -3.34 -1.68 1.05
CA HIS A 77 -2.50 -2.82 0.72
C HIS A 77 -3.27 -4.14 0.72
N PHE A 78 -4.20 -4.34 1.65
CA PHE A 78 -5.09 -5.51 1.67
C PHE A 78 -5.93 -5.56 0.39
N ALA A 79 -6.61 -4.47 0.05
CA ALA A 79 -7.45 -4.37 -1.15
C ALA A 79 -6.63 -4.59 -2.44
N LEU A 80 -5.43 -3.98 -2.52
CA LEU A 80 -4.51 -4.18 -3.63
C LEU A 80 -4.12 -5.66 -3.78
N THR A 81 -3.68 -6.28 -2.69
CA THR A 81 -3.25 -7.68 -2.68
C THR A 81 -4.39 -8.61 -3.06
N ALA A 82 -5.60 -8.38 -2.52
CA ALA A 82 -6.78 -9.18 -2.85
C ALA A 82 -7.13 -9.10 -4.33
N ARG A 83 -7.06 -7.90 -4.94
CA ARG A 83 -7.35 -7.70 -6.36
C ARG A 83 -6.27 -8.28 -7.27
N LEU A 84 -5.00 -8.26 -6.85
CA LEU A 84 -3.89 -8.84 -7.62
C LEU A 84 -3.71 -10.34 -7.40
N LEU A 85 -4.46 -10.94 -6.47
CA LEU A 85 -4.37 -12.37 -6.15
C LEU A 85 -4.48 -13.31 -7.36
N PRO A 86 -5.35 -13.06 -8.37
CA PRO A 86 -5.37 -13.87 -9.58
C PRO A 86 -4.06 -13.83 -10.39
N LEU A 87 -3.35 -12.70 -10.42
CA LEU A 87 -2.04 -12.58 -11.09
C LEU A 87 -0.94 -13.29 -10.31
N LEU A 88 -0.97 -13.15 -8.99
CA LEU A 88 -0.05 -13.83 -8.08
C LEU A 88 -0.18 -15.35 -8.21
N ARG A 89 -1.41 -15.88 -8.22
CA ARG A 89 -1.67 -17.32 -8.38
C ARG A 89 -1.19 -17.91 -9.71
N ARG A 90 -0.98 -17.09 -10.75
CA ARG A 90 -0.44 -17.54 -12.04
C ARG A 90 1.08 -17.68 -12.03
N ALA A 91 1.78 -17.12 -11.05
CA ALA A 91 3.23 -17.29 -10.90
C ALA A 91 3.53 -18.60 -10.15
N SER A 92 4.62 -19.28 -10.53
CA SER A 92 5.02 -20.57 -9.92
C SER A 92 5.64 -20.46 -8.52
N GLY A 93 5.79 -19.24 -7.99
CA GLY A 93 6.44 -18.99 -6.70
C GLY A 93 6.20 -17.57 -6.19
N ALA A 94 4.97 -17.08 -6.36
CA ALA A 94 4.60 -15.70 -6.03
C ALA A 94 4.87 -15.37 -4.57
N ARG A 95 5.33 -14.14 -4.29
CA ARG A 95 5.55 -13.65 -2.93
C ARG A 95 4.87 -12.31 -2.72
N VAL A 96 4.28 -12.14 -1.54
CA VAL A 96 3.79 -10.84 -1.05
C VAL A 96 4.64 -10.47 0.15
N VAL A 97 5.27 -9.30 0.11
CA VAL A 97 6.09 -8.76 1.20
C VAL A 97 5.44 -7.47 1.66
N SER A 98 5.00 -7.43 2.92
CA SER A 98 4.46 -6.23 3.55
C SER A 98 5.48 -5.64 4.50
N LEU A 99 5.85 -4.38 4.28
CA LEU A 99 6.72 -3.66 5.19
C LEU A 99 5.91 -3.23 6.41
N SER A 100 6.54 -3.35 7.57
CA SER A 100 6.03 -2.88 8.86
C SER A 100 7.07 -1.96 9.51
N SER A 101 6.88 -1.61 10.79
CA SER A 101 7.77 -0.77 11.57
C SER A 101 7.89 -1.32 12.99
N LEU A 102 8.96 -1.00 13.71
CA LEU A 102 9.07 -1.32 15.14
C LEU A 102 7.92 -0.74 15.98
N ALA A 103 7.22 0.29 15.46
CA ALA A 103 6.03 0.86 16.08
C ALA A 103 4.91 -0.17 16.34
N HIS A 104 4.83 -1.27 15.58
CA HIS A 104 3.83 -2.33 15.81
C HIS A 104 3.98 -2.98 17.19
N ARG A 105 5.18 -2.98 17.78
CA ARG A 105 5.45 -3.62 19.08
C ARG A 105 4.68 -2.96 20.24
N THR A 106 4.34 -1.69 20.08
CA THR A 106 3.54 -0.92 21.03
C THR A 106 2.15 -0.57 20.46
N GLY A 107 1.86 -1.04 19.25
CA GLY A 107 0.57 -0.88 18.60
C GLY A 107 -0.46 -1.85 19.16
N LEU A 108 -1.68 -1.36 19.33
CA LEU A 108 -2.83 -2.18 19.70
C LEU A 108 -3.97 -1.82 18.75
N ILE A 109 -4.67 -2.84 18.27
CA ILE A 109 -5.87 -2.64 17.45
C ILE A 109 -7.02 -2.28 18.39
N ASP A 110 -7.50 -1.04 18.32
CA ASP A 110 -8.70 -0.64 19.04
C ASP A 110 -9.93 -0.94 18.18
N PHE A 111 -10.45 -2.16 18.30
CA PHE A 111 -11.65 -2.58 17.56
C PHE A 111 -12.89 -1.73 17.88
N ASN A 112 -12.90 -0.97 18.98
CA ASN A 112 -14.01 -0.09 19.33
C ASN A 112 -13.89 1.31 18.70
N ASP A 113 -12.70 1.68 18.19
CA ASP A 113 -12.45 2.98 17.55
C ASP A 113 -11.29 2.89 16.53
N LEU A 114 -11.39 1.96 15.57
CA LEU A 114 -10.38 1.77 14.51
C LEU A 114 -10.09 3.08 13.75
N GLU A 115 -11.12 3.91 13.61
CA GLU A 115 -11.09 5.17 12.89
C GLU A 115 -10.49 6.33 13.69
N GLY A 116 -10.15 6.12 14.97
CA GLY A 116 -9.66 7.15 15.89
C GLY A 116 -10.58 8.37 15.98
N ALA A 117 -11.89 8.16 15.86
CA ALA A 117 -12.90 9.21 15.80
C ALA A 117 -13.14 9.89 17.15
N ARG A 118 -12.87 9.18 18.26
CA ARG A 118 -13.04 9.73 19.62
C ARG A 118 -11.81 10.50 20.06
N VAL A 119 -10.64 9.87 19.98
CA VAL A 119 -9.35 10.46 20.36
C VAL A 119 -8.29 10.01 19.37
N TYR A 120 -7.71 10.97 18.64
CA TYR A 120 -6.63 10.68 17.71
C TYR A 120 -5.26 10.91 18.36
N SER A 121 -4.39 9.91 18.24
CA SER A 121 -2.97 10.01 18.61
C SER A 121 -2.11 9.57 17.43
N PRO A 122 -1.23 10.44 16.88
CA PRO A 122 -0.48 10.15 15.65
C PRO A 122 0.29 8.84 15.68
N TRP A 123 1.00 8.58 16.79
CA TRP A 123 1.82 7.38 16.95
C TRP A 123 1.01 6.12 17.28
N LYS A 124 -0.12 6.25 17.97
CA LYS A 124 -1.03 5.10 18.18
C LYS A 124 -1.68 4.68 16.86
N ALA A 125 -2.15 5.65 16.07
CA ALA A 125 -2.71 5.41 14.74
C ALA A 125 -1.68 4.78 13.79
N TYR A 126 -0.41 5.21 13.84
CA TYR A 126 0.66 4.57 13.08
C TYR A 126 0.98 3.14 13.59
N GLY A 127 1.03 2.96 14.92
CA GLY A 127 1.36 1.67 15.52
C GLY A 127 0.33 0.58 15.25
N GLN A 128 -0.95 0.95 15.06
CA GLN A 128 -2.01 0.00 14.69
C GLN A 128 -2.06 -0.32 13.18
N SER A 129 -1.38 0.46 12.33
CA SER A 129 -1.47 0.38 10.87
C SER A 129 -0.45 -0.57 10.25
#